data_AF-A0A1A7XX63-F1
#
_entry.id   AF-A0A1A7XX63-F1
#
_cell.length_a   1.000
_cell.length_b   1.000
_cell.length_c   1.000
_cell.angle_alpha   90.00
_cell.angle_beta   90.00
_cell.angle_gamma   90.00
#
_symmetry.space_group_name_H-M   'P 1'
#
loop_
_entity.id
_entity.type
_entity.pdbx_description
1 polymer ?
#
loop_
_entity_poly.entity_id
_entity_poly.type
_entity_poly.pdbx_seq_one_letter_code
_entity_poly.pdbx_strand_id
1 'polypeptide(L)'
;MTISRSRSGAPHKISPCRVSMILRKVRNDPRTTREELVNDLKVAGTTVNKKIIGNTLHHNGFKSCSAPKVPLLKKAHVQARLKFTNEHLNDSE
;
A
#
# COMPACT_ATOMS: atom_id res chain seq x y z
N MET A 1 -1.05 -43.43 3.05
CA MET A 1 -1.41 -42.37 4.02
C MET A 1 -2.41 -41.42 3.36
N THR A 2 -3.59 -41.27 3.93
CA THR A 2 -4.63 -40.34 3.44
C THR A 2 -4.36 -38.95 4.04
N ILE A 3 -3.90 -38.02 3.22
CA ILE A 3 -3.66 -36.62 3.65
C ILE A 3 -5.02 -35.92 3.67
N SER A 4 -5.44 -35.41 4.83
CA SER A 4 -6.67 -34.64 4.97
C SER A 4 -6.51 -33.24 4.36
N ARG A 5 -7.55 -32.76 3.66
CA ARG A 5 -7.59 -31.39 3.12
C ARG A 5 -8.05 -30.40 4.18
N SER A 6 -7.44 -29.22 4.16
CA SER A 6 -7.91 -28.06 4.92
C SER A 6 -9.31 -27.63 4.48
N ARG A 7 -10.10 -27.10 5.43
CA ARG A 7 -11.47 -26.64 5.18
C ARG A 7 -11.46 -25.38 4.32
N SER A 8 -12.42 -25.27 3.40
CA SER A 8 -12.63 -24.04 2.62
C SER A 8 -13.20 -22.95 3.55
N GLY A 9 -12.56 -21.78 3.56
CA GLY A 9 -12.98 -20.63 4.36
C GLY A 9 -14.17 -19.88 3.74
N ALA A 10 -14.67 -18.85 4.44
CA ALA A 10 -15.73 -18.01 3.92
C ALA A 10 -15.28 -17.21 2.68
N PRO A 11 -16.14 -17.05 1.66
CA PRO A 11 -15.80 -16.27 0.48
C PRO A 11 -15.61 -14.79 0.81
N HIS A 12 -14.65 -14.15 0.13
CA HIS A 12 -14.43 -12.72 0.25
C HIS A 12 -15.57 -11.91 -0.38
N LYS A 13 -15.94 -10.80 0.25
CA LYS A 13 -17.01 -9.90 -0.21
C LYS A 13 -16.66 -9.10 -1.47
N ILE A 14 -15.37 -8.92 -1.75
CA ILE A 14 -14.87 -8.17 -2.91
C ILE A 14 -14.24 -9.16 -3.90
N SER A 15 -14.55 -9.02 -5.18
CA SER A 15 -13.95 -9.85 -6.23
C SER A 15 -12.47 -9.52 -6.44
N PRO A 16 -11.64 -10.46 -6.92
CA PRO A 16 -10.21 -10.23 -7.14
C PRO A 16 -9.91 -9.02 -8.06
N CYS A 17 -10.74 -8.79 -9.08
CA CYS A 17 -10.61 -7.64 -9.97
C CYS A 17 -10.83 -6.30 -9.22
N ARG A 18 -11.85 -6.23 -8.38
CA ARG A 18 -12.14 -5.05 -7.54
C ARG A 18 -11.03 -4.81 -6.52
N VAL A 19 -10.46 -5.88 -5.95
CA VAL A 19 -9.27 -5.78 -5.07
C VAL A 19 -8.10 -5.18 -5.84
N SER A 20 -7.77 -5.70 -7.03
CA SER A 20 -6.68 -5.16 -7.85
C SER A 20 -6.83 -3.67 -8.16
N MET A 21 -8.06 -3.23 -8.47
CA MET A 21 -8.38 -1.82 -8.71
C MET A 21 -8.10 -0.94 -7.48
N ILE A 22 -8.51 -1.38 -6.28
CA ILE A 22 -8.24 -0.70 -5.00
C ILE A 22 -6.73 -0.59 -4.78
N LEU A 23 -6.00 -1.72 -4.89
CA LEU A 23 -4.56 -1.75 -4.62
C LEU A 23 -3.78 -0.87 -5.61
N ARG A 24 -4.19 -0.85 -6.89
CA ARG A 24 -3.61 0.03 -7.89
C ARG A 24 -3.81 1.51 -7.53
N LYS A 25 -5.01 1.89 -7.08
CA LYS A 25 -5.31 3.27 -6.70
C LYS A 25 -4.48 3.70 -5.48
N VAL A 26 -4.40 2.85 -4.45
CA VAL A 26 -3.62 3.13 -3.24
C VAL A 26 -2.11 3.19 -3.50
N ARG A 27 -1.59 2.38 -4.44
CA ARG A 27 -0.17 2.44 -4.84
C ARG A 27 0.17 3.74 -5.58
N ASN A 28 -0.72 4.18 -6.47
CA ASN A 28 -0.51 5.39 -7.24
C ASN A 28 -0.66 6.65 -6.36
N ASP A 29 -1.63 6.63 -5.45
CA ASP A 29 -1.84 7.71 -4.49
C ASP A 29 -2.06 7.15 -3.07
N PRO A 30 -1.02 7.13 -2.23
CA PRO A 30 -1.10 6.63 -0.86
C PRO A 30 -1.92 7.52 0.08
N ARG A 31 -2.32 8.73 -0.35
CA ARG A 31 -3.21 9.61 0.44
C ARG A 31 -4.68 9.31 0.24
N THR A 32 -5.00 8.39 -0.66
CA THR A 32 -6.38 7.98 -0.95
C THR A 32 -7.10 7.52 0.32
N THR A 33 -8.28 8.10 0.55
CA THR A 33 -9.06 7.79 1.73
C THR A 33 -9.89 6.53 1.53
N ARG A 34 -10.23 5.85 2.63
CA ARG A 34 -11.14 4.69 2.56
C ARG A 34 -12.52 5.07 2.03
N GLU A 35 -12.95 6.33 2.21
CA GLU A 35 -14.23 6.86 1.73
C GLU A 35 -14.25 7.05 0.22
N GLU A 36 -13.17 7.60 -0.34
CA GLU A 36 -12.99 7.66 -1.81
C GLU A 36 -13.07 6.27 -2.43
N LEU A 37 -12.42 5.27 -1.81
CA LEU A 37 -12.47 3.89 -2.29
C LEU A 37 -13.88 3.29 -2.23
N VAL A 38 -14.67 3.60 -1.20
CA VAL A 38 -16.08 3.20 -1.13
C VAL A 38 -16.87 3.82 -2.29
N ASN A 39 -16.64 5.10 -2.57
CA ASN A 39 -17.33 5.81 -3.65
C ASN A 39 -16.99 5.22 -5.02
N ASP A 40 -15.72 4.92 -5.30
CA ASP A 40 -15.30 4.29 -6.56
C ASP A 40 -15.96 2.93 -6.76
N LEU A 41 -16.01 2.11 -5.70
CA LEU A 41 -16.63 0.80 -5.74
C LEU A 41 -18.14 0.89 -5.94
N LYS A 42 -18.78 1.90 -5.34
CA LYS A 42 -20.20 2.18 -5.52
C LYS A 42 -20.52 2.55 -6.96
N VAL A 43 -19.69 3.39 -7.59
CA VAL A 43 -19.80 3.71 -9.04
C VAL A 43 -19.66 2.43 -9.88
N ALA A 44 -18.78 1.53 -9.46
CA ALA A 44 -18.60 0.24 -10.11
C ALA A 44 -19.67 -0.82 -9.74
N GLY A 45 -20.78 -0.42 -9.12
CA GLY A 45 -21.90 -1.30 -8.75
C GLY A 45 -21.61 -2.25 -7.60
N THR A 46 -20.56 -2.00 -6.81
CA THR A 46 -20.19 -2.82 -5.64
C THR A 46 -20.42 -2.04 -4.36
N THR A 47 -21.44 -2.40 -3.59
CA THR A 47 -21.72 -1.78 -2.29
C THR A 47 -20.86 -2.41 -1.21
N VAL A 48 -19.93 -1.64 -0.65
CA VAL A 48 -18.94 -2.11 0.34
C VAL A 48 -18.85 -1.14 1.50
N ASN A 49 -18.72 -1.65 2.73
CA ASN A 49 -18.51 -0.83 3.93
C ASN A 49 -17.02 -0.46 4.08
N LYS A 50 -16.71 0.71 4.64
CA LYS A 50 -15.36 1.21 4.97
C LYS A 50 -14.50 0.19 5.72
N LYS A 51 -15.10 -0.59 6.64
CA LYS A 51 -14.40 -1.66 7.39
C LYS A 51 -13.90 -2.79 6.48
N ILE A 52 -14.69 -3.18 5.47
CA ILE A 52 -14.30 -4.24 4.52
C ILE A 52 -13.09 -3.78 3.71
N ILE A 53 -13.09 -2.53 3.22
CA ILE A 53 -11.94 -1.97 2.51
C ILE A 53 -10.69 -1.95 3.41
N GLY A 54 -10.83 -1.54 4.67
CA GLY A 54 -9.75 -1.60 5.65
C GLY A 54 -9.16 -3.01 5.78
N ASN A 55 -10.01 -4.02 5.97
CA ASN A 55 -9.57 -5.41 6.07
C ASN A 55 -8.87 -5.87 4.78
N THR A 56 -9.40 -5.52 3.61
CA THR A 56 -8.77 -5.86 2.32
C THR A 56 -7.39 -5.23 2.19
N LEU A 57 -7.21 -3.97 2.59
CA LEU A 57 -5.91 -3.32 2.57
C LEU A 57 -4.91 -4.01 3.51
N HIS A 58 -5.34 -4.33 4.73
CA HIS A 58 -4.49 -5.04 5.71
C HIS A 58 -4.10 -6.44 5.26
N HIS A 59 -5.02 -7.22 4.68
CA HIS A 59 -4.71 -8.54 4.11
C HIS A 59 -3.71 -8.47 2.95
N ASN A 60 -3.63 -7.34 2.26
CA ASN A 60 -2.68 -7.11 1.17
C ASN A 60 -1.41 -6.35 1.61
N GLY A 61 -1.16 -6.25 2.93
CA GLY A 61 0.06 -5.68 3.49
C GLY A 61 0.08 -4.15 3.58
N PHE A 62 -1.04 -3.47 3.31
CA PHE A 62 -1.11 -2.01 3.47
C PHE A 62 -1.39 -1.66 4.93
N LYS A 63 -0.62 -0.70 5.43
CA LYS A 63 -0.80 -0.09 6.75
C LYS A 63 -0.97 1.42 6.60
N SER A 64 -1.80 2.01 7.46
CA SER A 64 -1.83 3.45 7.61
C SER A 64 -0.51 3.92 8.21
N CYS A 65 0.11 4.93 7.61
CA CYS A 65 1.32 5.57 8.11
C CYS A 65 1.20 7.07 7.93
N SER A 66 1.80 7.80 8.87
CA SER A 66 2.02 9.24 8.70
C SER A 66 3.25 9.45 7.83
N ALA A 67 3.23 10.49 6.99
CA ALA A 67 4.40 10.86 6.22
C ALA A 67 5.56 11.22 7.16
N PRO A 68 6.78 10.68 6.96
CA PRO A 68 7.92 11.03 7.79
C PRO A 68 8.27 12.51 7.62
N LYS A 69 8.68 13.16 8.72
CA LYS A 69 9.18 14.53 8.70
C LYS A 69 10.59 14.54 8.11
N VAL A 70 10.71 14.83 6.82
CA VAL A 70 11.99 14.88 6.11
C VAL A 70 12.36 16.33 5.77
N PRO A 71 13.66 16.70 5.82
CA PRO A 71 14.09 18.03 5.42
C PRO A 71 13.83 18.27 3.93
N LEU A 72 13.35 19.46 3.59
CA LEU A 72 13.14 19.88 2.20
C LEU A 72 14.49 20.26 1.58
N LEU A 73 15.18 19.28 1.00
CA LEU A 73 16.50 19.49 0.39
C LEU A 73 16.38 20.04 -1.03
N LYS A 74 17.20 21.06 -1.32
CA LYS A 74 17.45 21.50 -2.70
C LYS A 74 18.25 20.45 -3.46
N LYS A 75 18.14 20.43 -4.79
CA LYS A 75 18.87 19.49 -5.67
C LYS A 75 20.39 19.52 -5.44
N ALA A 76 20.97 20.71 -5.22
CA ALA A 76 22.40 20.85 -4.93
C ALA A 76 22.83 20.10 -3.65
N HIS A 77 22.02 20.14 -2.59
CA HIS A 77 22.32 19.42 -1.35
C HIS A 77 22.22 17.91 -1.53
N VAL A 78 21.26 17.43 -2.32
CA VAL A 78 21.13 15.99 -2.64
C VAL A 78 22.38 15.51 -3.39
N GLN A 79 22.83 16.26 -4.40
CA GLN A 79 24.04 15.93 -5.16
C GLN A 79 25.30 15.94 -4.29
N ALA A 80 25.49 16.96 -3.45
CA ALA A 80 26.63 17.03 -2.54
C ALA A 80 26.65 15.86 -1.53
N ARG A 81 25.50 15.50 -0.97
CA ARG A 81 25.38 14.34 -0.06
C ARG A 81 25.71 13.03 -0.76
N LEU A 82 25.19 12.82 -1.97
CA LEU A 82 25.48 11.61 -2.75
C LEU A 82 26.97 11.52 -3.12
N LYS A 83 27.59 12.64 -3.49
CA LYS A 83 29.03 12.70 -3.77
C LYS A 83 29.84 12.33 -2.52
N PHE A 84 29.53 12.97 -1.40
CA PHE A 84 30.19 12.70 -0.12
C PHE A 84 30.06 11.22 0.29
N THR A 85 28.87 10.63 0.21
CA THR A 85 28.67 9.22 0.57
C THR A 85 29.45 8.27 -0.33
N ASN A 86 29.62 8.58 -1.62
CA ASN A 86 30.36 7.73 -2.55
C ASN A 86 31.87 7.84 -2.36
N GLU A 87 32.38 9.05 -2.07
CA GLU A 87 33.79 9.29 -1.78
C GLU A 87 34.23 8.56 -0.51
N HIS A 88 33.38 8.52 0.51
CA HIS A 88 33.68 7.94 1.83
C HIS A 88 33.02 6.56 2.04
N LEU A 89 32.55 5.89 0.99
CA LEU A 89 31.85 4.60 1.11
C LEU A 89 32.77 3.49 1.64
N ASN A 90 34.07 3.58 1.31
CA ASN A 90 35.10 2.62 1.71
C ASN A 90 36.01 3.15 2.82
N ASP A 91 35.76 4.37 3.29
CA ASP A 91 36.44 4.96 4.44
C ASP A 91 35.83 4.36 5.71
N SER A 92 36.01 3.05 5.85
CA SER A 92 35.67 2.32 7.07
C SER A 92 36.92 2.22 7.92
N GLU A 93 37.31 3.34 8.54
CA GLU A 93 38.19 3.42 9.72
C GLU A 93 37.65 4.49 10.69
#